data_AF-A0A368HHN3-F1
#
_entry.id   AF-A0A368HHN3-F1
#
_cell.length_a   1.000
_cell.length_b   1.000
_cell.length_c   1.000
_cell.angle_alpha   90.00
_cell.angle_beta   90.00
_cell.angle_gamma   90.00
#
_symmetry.space_group_name_H-M   'P 1'
#
loop_
_entity.id
_entity.type
_entity.pdbx_description
1 polymer ?
#
loop_
_entity_poly.entity_id
_entity_poly.type
_entity_poly.pdbx_seq_one_letter_code
_entity_poly.pdbx_strand_id
1 'polypeptide(L)'
;MNNQYQLEKLEILAEIEVVNPYTMEVEDVDLVVIEDAGAILLDALTRITKFETLDLGVIRAIVRRARAHAIKDIAGCLMEHIAFFAPAVNDIALYLDSITDGDFVSSFAAQLQSLCDHPASNIRAVRLWLEWYFSRHEELLNFPRIRAFVFSSKRLRPQARAAITMNNQAWIKDRKNQLLHYAFWDRRSILLAAQILSKDEREKWLGQIIRGESLGPMDKWMAKWVLNGAPDEFPIADGLPF
;
A
#
# COMPACT_ATOMS: atom_id res chain seq x y z
N MET A 1 6.17 -5.85 -37.41
CA MET A 1 5.93 -6.23 -35.99
C MET A 1 5.05 -5.25 -35.22
N ASN A 2 5.01 -3.95 -35.55
CA ASN A 2 4.22 -2.97 -34.78
C ASN A 2 2.68 -3.10 -34.91
N ASN A 3 2.16 -3.79 -35.93
CA ASN A 3 0.70 -3.89 -36.17
C ASN A 3 0.03 -4.94 -35.25
N GLN A 4 0.67 -6.10 -35.05
CA GLN A 4 0.08 -7.19 -34.26
C GLN A 4 -0.07 -6.83 -32.77
N TYR A 5 0.94 -6.21 -32.18
CA TYR A 5 0.85 -5.75 -30.78
C TYR A 5 -0.26 -4.71 -30.58
N GLN A 6 -0.42 -3.77 -31.51
CA GLN A 6 -1.47 -2.76 -31.42
C GLN A 6 -2.86 -3.38 -31.56
N LEU A 7 -3.03 -4.40 -32.41
CA LEU A 7 -4.28 -5.16 -32.52
C LEU A 7 -4.58 -5.94 -31.23
N GLU A 8 -3.61 -6.67 -30.68
CA GLU A 8 -3.79 -7.41 -29.42
C GLU A 8 -4.05 -6.48 -28.24
N LYS A 9 -3.40 -5.31 -28.21
CA LYS A 9 -3.69 -4.28 -27.21
C LYS A 9 -5.13 -3.78 -27.30
N LEU A 10 -5.62 -3.47 -28.50
CA LEU A 10 -6.99 -3.01 -28.71
C LEU A 10 -8.00 -4.10 -28.36
N GLU A 11 -7.69 -5.36 -28.65
CA GLU A 11 -8.51 -6.51 -28.27
C GLU A 11 -8.59 -6.65 -26.74
N ILE A 12 -7.44 -6.66 -26.05
CA ILE A 12 -7.38 -6.72 -24.58
C ILE A 12 -8.15 -5.53 -23.97
N LEU A 13 -7.97 -4.33 -24.48
CA LEU A 13 -8.71 -3.16 -23.98
C LEU A 13 -10.20 -3.30 -24.27
N ALA A 14 -10.62 -3.73 -25.45
CA ALA A 14 -12.04 -3.93 -25.75
C ALA A 14 -12.70 -5.00 -24.86
N GLU A 15 -11.95 -6.03 -24.47
CA GLU A 15 -12.42 -7.08 -23.54
C GLU A 15 -12.55 -6.58 -22.09
N ILE A 16 -11.77 -5.56 -21.71
CA ILE A 16 -11.67 -5.06 -20.32
C ILE A 16 -12.43 -3.74 -20.12
N GLU A 17 -12.55 -2.94 -21.17
CA GLU A 17 -13.13 -1.60 -21.20
C GLU A 17 -14.46 -1.61 -21.96
N VAL A 18 -15.57 -1.54 -21.23
CA VAL A 18 -16.76 -0.83 -21.74
C VAL A 18 -16.47 0.65 -21.57
N VAL A 19 -15.81 1.28 -22.55
CA VAL A 19 -15.57 2.73 -22.55
C VAL A 19 -16.57 3.41 -23.48
N ASN A 20 -17.30 4.38 -22.93
CA ASN A 20 -18.06 5.35 -23.71
C ASN A 20 -17.06 6.30 -24.40
N PRO A 21 -16.96 6.30 -25.74
CA PRO A 21 -15.89 6.99 -26.47
C PRO A 21 -15.98 8.53 -26.47
N TYR A 22 -16.96 9.11 -25.77
CA TYR A 22 -17.24 10.54 -25.83
C TYR A 22 -16.92 11.34 -24.55
N THR A 23 -16.78 10.69 -23.39
CA THR A 23 -16.70 11.42 -22.11
C THR A 23 -15.31 11.41 -21.44
N MET A 24 -14.43 10.45 -21.74
CA MET A 24 -13.11 10.32 -21.06
C MET A 24 -13.20 10.32 -19.52
N GLU A 25 -14.40 10.08 -18.98
CA GLU A 25 -14.67 9.81 -17.58
C GLU A 25 -14.78 8.29 -17.44
N VAL A 26 -14.16 7.74 -16.38
CA VAL A 26 -14.50 6.40 -15.93
C VAL A 26 -15.89 6.58 -15.33
N GLU A 27 -16.95 6.34 -16.12
CA GLU A 27 -18.28 6.18 -15.54
C GLU A 27 -18.14 5.16 -14.42
N ASP A 28 -18.64 5.51 -13.23
CA ASP A 28 -18.79 4.57 -12.12
C ASP A 28 -19.38 3.31 -12.72
N VAL A 29 -18.55 2.27 -12.75
CA VAL A 29 -18.85 1.02 -13.42
C VAL A 29 -20.04 0.46 -12.66
N ASP A 30 -21.24 0.74 -13.15
CA ASP A 30 -22.43 -0.01 -12.82
C ASP A 30 -22.00 -1.48 -12.88
N LEU A 31 -22.29 -2.20 -11.79
CA LEU A 31 -21.91 -3.58 -11.49
C LEU A 31 -22.41 -4.56 -12.57
N VAL A 32 -21.95 -4.43 -13.80
CA VAL A 32 -22.10 -5.43 -14.84
C VAL A 32 -21.13 -6.52 -14.43
N VAL A 33 -21.66 -7.51 -13.71
CA VAL A 33 -20.97 -8.76 -13.43
C VAL A 33 -20.71 -9.42 -14.78
N ILE A 34 -19.51 -9.19 -15.32
CA ILE A 34 -19.02 -9.94 -16.47
C ILE A 34 -18.83 -11.36 -15.93
N GLU A 35 -19.62 -12.31 -16.43
CA GLU A 35 -19.38 -13.73 -16.18
C GLU A 35 -17.93 -14.06 -16.56
N ASP A 36 -17.20 -14.69 -15.65
CA ASP A 36 -15.79 -15.07 -15.84
C ASP A 36 -14.76 -13.92 -15.97
N ALA A 37 -15.07 -12.74 -15.41
CA ALA A 37 -14.13 -11.60 -15.36
C ALA A 37 -12.74 -11.98 -14.83
N GLY A 38 -12.66 -12.91 -13.88
CA GLY A 38 -11.40 -13.41 -13.33
C GLY A 38 -10.51 -14.08 -14.38
N ALA A 39 -11.07 -15.03 -15.16
CA ALA A 39 -10.30 -15.72 -16.19
C ALA A 39 -9.93 -14.79 -17.35
N ILE A 40 -10.83 -13.87 -17.74
CA ILE A 40 -10.56 -12.89 -18.80
C ILE A 40 -9.36 -12.01 -18.41
N LEU A 41 -9.36 -11.46 -17.20
CA LEU A 41 -8.25 -10.62 -16.73
C LEU A 41 -6.96 -11.41 -16.57
N LEU A 42 -7.03 -12.67 -16.14
CA LEU A 42 -5.87 -13.54 -16.02
C LEU A 42 -5.28 -13.90 -17.39
N ASP A 43 -6.12 -14.18 -18.39
CA ASP A 43 -5.67 -14.44 -19.76
C ASP A 43 -5.01 -13.18 -20.35
N ALA A 44 -5.67 -12.02 -20.25
CA ALA A 44 -5.11 -10.75 -20.68
C ALA A 44 -3.75 -10.46 -20.02
N LEU A 45 -3.63 -10.70 -18.71
CA LEU A 45 -2.37 -10.54 -17.98
C LEU A 45 -1.29 -11.49 -18.50
N THR A 46 -1.64 -12.77 -18.71
CA THR A 46 -0.74 -13.80 -19.22
C THR A 46 -0.27 -13.48 -20.64
N ARG A 47 -1.14 -12.94 -21.49
CA ARG A 47 -0.78 -12.45 -22.84
C ARG A 47 0.26 -11.33 -22.76
N ILE A 48 0.07 -10.37 -21.86
CA ILE A 48 0.99 -9.23 -21.73
C ILE A 48 2.38 -9.65 -21.27
N THR A 49 2.49 -10.68 -20.41
CA THR A 49 3.78 -11.22 -19.98
C THR A 49 4.61 -11.85 -21.10
N LYS A 50 4.01 -12.15 -22.26
CA LYS A 50 4.73 -12.68 -23.43
C LYS A 50 5.48 -11.60 -24.20
N PHE A 51 5.16 -10.33 -23.99
CA PHE A 51 5.85 -9.22 -24.64
C PHE A 51 7.12 -8.82 -23.88
N GLU A 52 8.11 -8.31 -24.62
CA GLU A 52 9.37 -7.83 -24.03
C GLU A 52 9.18 -6.55 -23.21
N THR A 53 8.19 -5.72 -23.57
CA THR A 53 7.93 -4.43 -22.92
C THR A 53 6.55 -4.38 -22.28
N LEU A 54 6.49 -3.85 -21.07
CA LEU A 54 5.23 -3.64 -20.34
C LEU A 54 4.48 -2.40 -20.85
N ASP A 55 3.23 -2.57 -21.28
CA ASP A 55 2.31 -1.45 -21.49
C ASP A 55 1.72 -0.99 -20.16
N LEU A 56 2.13 0.20 -19.73
CA LEU A 56 1.63 0.79 -18.49
C LEU A 56 0.13 1.10 -18.54
N GLY A 57 -0.42 1.41 -19.71
CA GLY A 57 -1.85 1.70 -19.85
C GLY A 57 -2.67 0.43 -19.61
N VAL A 58 -2.29 -0.65 -20.28
CA VAL A 58 -3.02 -1.93 -20.22
C VAL A 58 -2.93 -2.56 -18.83
N ILE A 59 -1.73 -2.63 -18.24
CA ILE A 59 -1.59 -3.21 -16.88
C ILE A 59 -2.38 -2.42 -15.84
N ARG A 60 -2.41 -1.09 -15.93
CA ARG A 60 -3.19 -0.26 -15.01
C ARG A 60 -4.68 -0.47 -15.20
N ALA A 61 -5.16 -0.61 -16.44
CA ALA A 61 -6.55 -0.93 -16.71
C ALA A 61 -6.95 -2.28 -16.07
N ILE A 62 -6.16 -3.33 -16.30
CA ILE A 62 -6.35 -4.67 -15.71
C ILE A 62 -6.40 -4.58 -14.18
N VAL A 63 -5.36 -4.02 -13.55
CA VAL A 63 -5.23 -3.99 -12.09
C VAL A 63 -6.32 -3.13 -11.45
N ARG A 64 -6.71 -2.01 -12.06
CA ARG A 64 -7.80 -1.17 -11.56
C ARG A 64 -9.15 -1.87 -11.67
N ARG A 65 -9.42 -2.57 -12.77
CA ARG A 65 -10.64 -3.38 -12.93
C ARG A 65 -10.69 -4.49 -11.88
N ALA A 66 -9.61 -5.24 -11.72
CA ALA A 66 -9.52 -6.29 -10.72
C ALA A 66 -9.72 -5.75 -9.30
N ARG A 67 -9.14 -4.58 -8.99
CA ARG A 67 -9.35 -3.88 -7.71
C ARG A 67 -10.80 -3.43 -7.51
N ALA A 68 -11.43 -2.84 -8.51
CA ALA A 68 -12.81 -2.34 -8.42
C ALA A 68 -13.82 -3.47 -8.13
N HIS A 69 -13.56 -4.67 -8.64
CA HIS A 69 -14.42 -5.84 -8.47
C HIS A 69 -13.87 -6.88 -7.47
N ALA A 70 -12.81 -6.56 -6.72
CA ALA A 70 -12.14 -7.45 -5.77
C ALA A 70 -11.77 -8.85 -6.33
N ILE A 71 -11.41 -8.92 -7.61
CA ILE A 71 -11.06 -10.16 -8.32
C ILE A 71 -9.70 -10.65 -7.82
N LYS A 72 -9.61 -11.86 -7.26
CA LYS A 72 -8.38 -12.41 -6.66
C LYS A 72 -7.52 -13.23 -7.63
N ASP A 73 -8.10 -13.65 -8.75
CA ASP A 73 -7.55 -14.61 -9.72
C ASP A 73 -6.21 -14.18 -10.32
N ILE A 74 -6.01 -12.87 -10.50
CA ILE A 74 -4.79 -12.34 -11.10
C ILE A 74 -3.62 -12.19 -10.12
N ALA A 75 -3.87 -12.30 -8.81
CA ALA A 75 -2.86 -12.01 -7.78
C ALA A 75 -1.62 -12.91 -7.89
N GLY A 76 -1.83 -14.21 -8.16
CA GLY A 76 -0.74 -15.17 -8.33
C GLY A 76 0.21 -14.78 -9.46
N CYS A 77 -0.35 -14.48 -10.64
CA CYS A 77 0.41 -14.07 -11.82
C CYS A 77 1.18 -12.74 -11.57
N LEU A 78 0.54 -11.76 -10.92
CA LEU A 78 1.20 -10.49 -10.58
C LEU A 78 2.38 -10.68 -9.62
N MET A 79 2.25 -11.55 -8.62
CA MET A 79 3.32 -11.84 -7.65
C MET A 79 4.45 -12.65 -8.28
N GLU A 80 4.13 -13.62 -9.13
CA GLU A 80 5.11 -14.45 -9.84
C GLU A 80 5.97 -13.60 -10.79
N HIS A 81 5.37 -12.67 -11.52
CA HIS A 81 6.06 -11.81 -12.49
C HIS A 81 6.33 -10.39 -11.96
N ILE A 82 6.48 -10.23 -10.64
CA ILE A 82 6.63 -8.91 -9.99
C ILE A 82 7.81 -8.08 -10.54
N ALA A 83 8.86 -8.72 -11.07
CA ALA A 83 9.97 -8.02 -11.72
C ALA A 83 9.53 -7.32 -13.03
N PHE A 84 8.75 -8.01 -13.86
CA PHE A 84 8.22 -7.46 -15.11
C PHE A 84 7.25 -6.31 -14.82
N PHE A 85 6.42 -6.46 -13.78
CA PHE A 85 5.46 -5.44 -13.39
C PHE A 85 6.01 -4.35 -12.45
N ALA A 86 7.31 -4.31 -12.18
CA ALA A 86 7.92 -3.32 -11.30
C ALA A 86 7.54 -1.85 -11.63
N PRO A 87 7.40 -1.43 -12.90
CA PRO A 87 6.94 -0.08 -13.24
C PRO A 87 5.51 0.27 -12.78
N ALA A 88 4.66 -0.73 -12.53
CA ALA A 88 3.27 -0.58 -12.06
C ALA A 88 3.06 -1.11 -10.63
N VAL A 89 4.14 -1.30 -9.86
CA VAL A 89 4.07 -1.93 -8.52
C VAL A 89 3.21 -1.15 -7.53
N ASN A 90 3.03 0.17 -7.71
CA ASN A 90 2.12 0.95 -6.89
C ASN A 90 0.66 0.48 -7.06
N ASP A 91 0.22 0.28 -8.31
CA ASP A 91 -1.13 -0.16 -8.62
C ASP A 91 -1.33 -1.60 -8.11
N ILE A 92 -0.31 -2.46 -8.26
CA ILE A 92 -0.33 -3.83 -7.72
C ILE A 92 -0.45 -3.84 -6.20
N ALA A 93 0.36 -3.05 -5.49
CA ALA A 93 0.30 -3.01 -4.03
C ALA A 93 -1.05 -2.48 -3.52
N LEU A 94 -1.65 -1.49 -4.20
CA LEU A 94 -2.99 -1.00 -3.88
C LEU A 94 -4.08 -2.02 -4.16
N TYR A 95 -3.93 -2.81 -5.22
CA TYR A 95 -4.80 -3.94 -5.51
C TYR A 95 -4.69 -5.02 -4.44
N LEU A 96 -3.47 -5.48 -4.11
CA LEU A 96 -3.25 -6.47 -3.06
C LEU A 96 -3.85 -6.00 -1.72
N ASP A 97 -3.61 -4.75 -1.30
CA ASP A 97 -4.21 -4.16 -0.08
C ASP A 97 -5.74 -4.25 -0.08
N SER A 98 -6.39 -4.08 -1.25
CA SER A 98 -7.85 -4.11 -1.36
C SER A 98 -8.49 -5.50 -1.31
N ILE A 99 -7.75 -6.54 -1.70
CA ILE A 99 -8.27 -7.92 -1.76
C ILE A 99 -7.77 -8.81 -0.63
N THR A 100 -6.90 -8.29 0.23
CA THR A 100 -6.27 -9.07 1.30
C THR A 100 -7.23 -9.27 2.47
N ASP A 101 -7.61 -10.52 2.67
CA ASP A 101 -8.35 -11.06 3.82
C ASP A 101 -7.71 -12.37 4.29
N GLY A 102 -8.22 -12.96 5.38
CA GLY A 102 -7.68 -14.21 5.95
C GLY A 102 -7.62 -15.38 4.97
N ASP A 103 -8.61 -15.50 4.09
CA ASP A 103 -8.66 -16.55 3.07
C ASP A 103 -7.60 -16.31 1.99
N PHE A 104 -7.43 -15.06 1.55
CA PHE A 104 -6.38 -14.68 0.61
C PHE A 104 -4.99 -14.94 1.20
N VAL A 105 -4.75 -14.50 2.44
CA VAL A 105 -3.46 -14.71 3.12
C VAL A 105 -3.15 -16.20 3.24
N SER A 106 -4.13 -17.02 3.61
CA SER A 106 -3.97 -18.47 3.73
C SER A 106 -3.67 -19.13 2.39
N SER A 107 -4.37 -18.72 1.32
CA SER A 107 -4.21 -19.27 -0.03
C SER A 107 -2.88 -18.88 -0.67
N PHE A 108 -2.40 -17.67 -0.39
CA PHE A 108 -1.22 -17.08 -1.03
C PHE A 108 0.01 -17.00 -0.14
N ALA A 109 -0.01 -17.63 1.05
CA ALA A 109 1.03 -17.50 2.07
C ALA A 109 2.46 -17.76 1.55
N ALA A 110 2.63 -18.78 0.71
CA ALA A 110 3.94 -19.13 0.14
C ALA A 110 4.43 -18.07 -0.85
N GLN A 111 3.55 -17.61 -1.75
CA GLN A 111 3.89 -16.58 -2.74
C GLN A 111 4.19 -15.24 -2.06
N LEU A 112 3.38 -14.83 -1.10
CA LEU A 112 3.59 -13.60 -0.32
C LEU A 112 4.93 -13.60 0.42
N GLN A 113 5.30 -14.72 1.05
CA GLN A 113 6.61 -14.85 1.69
C GLN A 113 7.76 -14.85 0.67
N SER A 114 7.57 -15.47 -0.51
CA SER A 114 8.59 -15.52 -1.57
C SER A 114 8.96 -14.13 -2.11
N LEU A 115 8.02 -13.18 -2.08
CA LEU A 115 8.28 -11.78 -2.48
C LEU A 115 9.37 -11.11 -1.63
N CYS A 116 9.58 -11.57 -0.39
CA CYS A 116 10.60 -11.00 0.49
C CYS A 116 12.01 -11.24 -0.05
N ASP A 117 12.27 -12.39 -0.66
CA ASP A 117 13.57 -12.78 -1.19
C ASP A 117 13.67 -12.63 -2.72
N HIS A 118 12.55 -12.33 -3.38
CA HIS A 118 12.52 -12.14 -4.82
C HIS A 118 13.48 -11.02 -5.24
N PRO A 119 14.32 -11.18 -6.29
CA PRO A 119 15.29 -10.17 -6.69
C PRO A 119 14.71 -8.76 -6.92
N ALA A 120 13.46 -8.69 -7.40
CA ALA A 120 12.74 -7.43 -7.59
C ALA A 120 12.56 -6.64 -6.29
N SER A 121 12.55 -7.28 -5.12
CA SER A 121 12.44 -6.62 -3.81
C SER A 121 13.67 -5.76 -3.48
N ASN A 122 14.78 -5.91 -4.23
CA ASN A 122 15.93 -5.01 -4.16
C ASN A 122 15.73 -3.71 -4.94
N ILE A 123 14.75 -3.66 -5.86
CA ILE A 123 14.37 -2.43 -6.56
C ILE A 123 13.68 -1.52 -5.55
N ARG A 124 14.21 -0.30 -5.38
CA ARG A 124 13.79 0.64 -4.33
C ARG A 124 12.27 0.90 -4.32
N ALA A 125 11.67 1.02 -5.50
CA ALA A 125 10.24 1.26 -5.67
C ALA A 125 9.41 0.03 -5.26
N VAL A 126 9.77 -1.15 -5.73
CA VAL A 126 9.11 -2.42 -5.35
C VAL A 126 9.22 -2.63 -3.85
N ARG A 127 10.42 -2.48 -3.28
CA ARG A 127 10.63 -2.59 -1.83
C ARG A 127 9.75 -1.64 -1.03
N LEU A 128 9.62 -0.39 -1.49
CA LEU A 128 8.79 0.62 -0.81
C LEU A 128 7.34 0.17 -0.73
N TRP A 129 6.79 -0.29 -1.85
CA TRP A 129 5.38 -0.66 -1.96
C TRP A 129 5.06 -1.99 -1.28
N LEU A 130 5.97 -2.97 -1.33
CA LEU A 130 5.85 -4.20 -0.54
C LEU A 130 5.91 -3.91 0.97
N GLU A 131 6.87 -3.10 1.42
CA GLU A 131 6.94 -2.70 2.84
C GLU A 131 5.68 -1.94 3.27
N TRP A 132 5.15 -1.07 2.42
CA TRP A 132 3.91 -0.35 2.67
C TRP A 132 2.74 -1.32 2.82
N TYR A 133 2.54 -2.22 1.87
CA TYR A 133 1.48 -3.23 1.87
C TYR A 133 1.58 -4.15 3.10
N PHE A 134 2.72 -4.81 3.29
CA PHE A 134 2.93 -5.73 4.42
C PHE A 134 2.75 -5.07 5.79
N SER A 135 3.15 -3.81 5.95
CA SER A 135 3.02 -3.12 7.24
C SER A 135 1.58 -2.87 7.69
N ARG A 136 0.60 -3.00 6.78
CA ARG A 136 -0.81 -2.64 7.03
C ARG A 136 -1.68 -3.82 7.45
N HIS A 137 -1.25 -5.06 7.22
CA HIS A 137 -2.04 -6.25 7.51
C HIS A 137 -1.39 -7.06 8.65
N GLU A 138 -2.11 -7.22 9.75
CA GLU A 138 -1.63 -7.96 10.93
C GLU A 138 -1.33 -9.43 10.60
N GLU A 139 -2.20 -10.08 9.82
CA GLU A 139 -2.04 -11.48 9.41
C GLU A 139 -0.75 -11.70 8.59
N LEU A 140 -0.36 -10.73 7.76
CA LEU A 140 0.91 -10.80 7.03
C LEU A 140 2.11 -10.66 7.97
N LEU A 141 2.01 -9.81 8.99
CA LEU A 141 3.06 -9.61 9.99
C LEU A 141 3.21 -10.77 10.99
N ASN A 142 2.25 -11.71 11.00
CA ASN A 142 2.39 -12.97 11.74
C ASN A 142 3.45 -13.88 11.11
N PHE A 143 3.70 -13.77 9.80
CA PHE A 143 4.81 -14.49 9.17
C PHE A 143 6.15 -13.86 9.59
N PRO A 144 7.05 -14.62 10.25
CA PRO A 144 8.33 -14.08 10.71
C PRO A 144 9.18 -13.48 9.59
N ARG A 145 9.07 -14.03 8.38
CA ARG A 145 9.80 -13.58 7.19
C ARG A 145 9.37 -12.20 6.73
N ILE A 146 8.06 -12.00 6.58
CA ILE A 146 7.47 -10.70 6.19
C ILE A 146 7.75 -9.67 7.28
N ARG A 147 7.60 -10.04 8.54
CA ARG A 147 7.94 -9.17 9.67
C ARG A 147 9.40 -8.73 9.63
N ALA A 148 10.34 -9.67 9.43
CA ALA A 148 11.76 -9.35 9.30
C ALA A 148 12.04 -8.45 8.08
N PHE A 149 11.37 -8.69 6.96
CA PHE A 149 11.48 -7.85 5.76
C PHE A 149 11.09 -6.39 6.05
N VAL A 150 9.98 -6.16 6.75
CA VAL A 150 9.52 -4.80 7.12
C VAL A 150 10.45 -4.15 8.15
N PHE A 151 10.80 -4.85 9.24
CA PHE A 151 11.63 -4.29 10.31
C PHE A 151 13.12 -4.14 9.95
N SER A 152 13.61 -4.84 8.93
CA SER A 152 14.96 -4.62 8.37
C SER A 152 15.05 -3.41 7.43
N SER A 153 13.92 -2.76 7.11
CA SER A 153 13.91 -1.57 6.28
C SER A 153 14.77 -0.45 6.87
N LYS A 154 15.53 0.26 6.04
CA LYS A 154 16.22 1.49 6.46
C LYS A 154 15.25 2.64 6.75
N ARG A 155 13.99 2.52 6.30
CA ARG A 155 12.95 3.56 6.43
C ARG A 155 12.15 3.29 7.69
N LEU A 156 11.94 4.31 8.53
CA LEU A 156 11.14 4.12 9.75
C LEU A 156 9.64 4.11 9.48
N ARG A 157 9.17 4.70 8.38
CA ARG A 157 7.73 4.74 8.03
C ARG A 157 7.05 3.35 8.04
N PRO A 158 7.50 2.35 7.27
CA PRO A 158 6.86 1.03 7.27
C PRO A 158 7.04 0.31 8.60
N GLN A 159 8.17 0.52 9.30
CA GLN A 159 8.36 -0.03 10.64
C GLN A 159 7.36 0.55 11.64
N ALA A 160 7.14 1.87 11.62
CA ALA A 160 6.18 2.54 12.49
C ALA A 160 4.76 2.07 12.20
N ARG A 161 4.41 1.94 10.91
CA ARG A 161 3.10 1.39 10.52
C ARG A 161 2.92 -0.05 10.99
N ALA A 162 3.92 -0.92 10.81
CA ALA A 162 3.87 -2.29 11.32
C ALA A 162 3.79 -2.35 12.85
N ALA A 163 4.53 -1.47 13.55
CA ALA A 163 4.46 -1.39 15.01
C ALA A 163 3.07 -0.98 15.50
N ILE A 164 2.41 -0.06 14.79
CA ILE A 164 1.01 0.29 15.06
C ILE A 164 0.09 -0.91 14.82
N THR A 165 0.19 -1.54 13.65
CA THR A 165 -0.66 -2.68 13.25
C THR A 165 -0.54 -3.83 14.25
N MET A 166 0.66 -4.10 14.77
CA MET A 166 0.91 -5.16 15.76
C MET A 166 0.78 -4.71 17.22
N ASN A 167 0.39 -3.45 17.49
CA ASN A 167 0.42 -2.86 18.83
C ASN A 167 1.77 -3.05 19.57
N ASN A 168 2.89 -2.94 18.86
CA ASN A 168 4.24 -3.17 19.38
C ASN A 168 4.79 -1.94 20.12
N GLN A 169 4.47 -1.83 21.41
CA GLN A 169 4.93 -0.72 22.26
C GLN A 169 6.44 -0.69 22.49
N ALA A 170 7.14 -1.82 22.42
CA ALA A 170 8.58 -1.87 22.63
C ALA A 170 9.31 -1.05 21.55
N TRP A 171 8.88 -1.19 20.29
CA TRP A 171 9.50 -0.50 19.15
C TRP A 171 9.53 1.02 19.31
N ILE A 172 8.45 1.62 19.84
CA ILE A 172 8.39 3.06 20.08
C ILE A 172 9.15 3.47 21.34
N LYS A 173 9.10 2.67 22.41
CA LYS A 173 9.83 2.95 23.65
C LYS A 173 11.34 3.03 23.42
N ASP A 174 11.86 2.25 22.47
CA ASP A 174 13.28 2.30 22.08
C ASP A 174 13.65 3.60 21.33
N ARG A 175 12.71 4.18 20.56
CA ARG A 175 12.96 5.30 19.65
C ARG A 175 12.58 6.66 20.21
N LYS A 176 11.65 6.72 21.17
CA LYS A 176 11.11 7.99 21.71
C LYS A 176 12.19 8.91 22.28
N ASN A 177 13.22 8.34 22.90
CA ASN A 177 14.32 9.09 23.52
C ASN A 177 15.29 9.67 22.46
N GLN A 178 15.29 9.13 21.25
CA GLN A 178 16.17 9.53 20.16
C GLN A 178 15.44 10.36 19.10
N LEU A 179 14.22 10.82 19.38
CA LEU A 179 13.36 11.50 18.41
C LEU A 179 14.09 12.65 17.67
N LEU A 180 14.89 13.46 18.38
CA LEU A 180 15.59 14.60 17.79
C LEU A 180 16.71 14.20 16.82
N HIS A 181 17.21 12.96 16.88
CA HIS A 181 18.26 12.46 15.99
C HIS A 181 17.74 12.02 14.60
N TYR A 182 16.42 11.90 14.45
CA TYR A 182 15.82 11.45 13.19
C TYR A 182 15.48 12.62 12.26
N ALA A 183 15.46 12.32 10.96
CA ALA A 183 14.99 13.26 9.94
C ALA A 183 13.49 13.55 10.09
N PHE A 184 13.03 14.68 9.55
CA PHE A 184 11.66 15.19 9.69
C PHE A 184 10.56 14.12 9.50
N TRP A 185 10.65 13.33 8.44
CA TRP A 185 9.66 12.32 8.12
C TRP A 185 9.70 11.09 9.04
N ASP A 186 10.89 10.72 9.49
CA ASP A 186 11.10 9.61 10.41
C ASP A 186 10.60 10.00 11.82
N ARG A 187 10.83 11.25 12.24
CA ARG A 187 10.25 11.81 13.48
C ARG A 187 8.74 11.70 13.48
N ARG A 188 8.09 12.12 12.40
CA ARG A 188 6.62 12.04 12.27
C ARG A 188 6.10 10.61 12.30
N SER A 189 6.88 9.66 11.79
CA SER A 189 6.54 8.23 11.87
C SER A 189 6.59 7.71 13.31
N ILE A 190 7.60 8.13 14.07
CA ILE A 190 7.70 7.80 15.50
C ILE A 190 6.58 8.47 16.30
N LEU A 191 6.27 9.73 16.00
CA LEU A 191 5.15 10.46 16.63
C LEU A 191 3.80 9.80 16.32
N LEU A 192 3.57 9.39 15.08
CA LEU A 192 2.38 8.63 14.69
C LEU A 192 2.25 7.33 15.51
N ALA A 193 3.35 6.60 15.66
CA ALA A 193 3.38 5.39 16.49
C ALA A 193 3.12 5.65 17.98
N ALA A 194 3.12 6.91 18.46
CA ALA A 194 2.76 7.23 19.84
C ALA A 194 1.33 6.86 20.19
N GLN A 195 0.46 6.66 19.20
CA GLN A 195 -0.94 6.29 19.43
C GLN A 195 -1.10 4.96 20.16
N ILE A 196 -0.15 4.02 20.04
CA ILE A 196 -0.17 2.72 20.71
C ILE A 196 0.39 2.74 22.14
N LEU A 197 0.95 3.86 22.60
CA LEU A 197 1.35 4.02 24.00
C LEU A 197 0.12 4.11 24.91
N SER A 198 0.30 3.78 26.20
CA SER A 198 -0.75 4.03 27.19
C SER A 198 -1.10 5.52 27.25
N LYS A 199 -2.36 5.82 27.59
CA LYS A 199 -2.88 7.20 27.64
C LYS A 199 -1.96 8.13 28.45
N ASP A 200 -1.59 7.73 29.66
CA ASP A 200 -0.74 8.52 30.55
C ASP A 200 0.67 8.74 29.98
N GLU A 201 1.28 7.71 29.38
CA GLU A 201 2.61 7.81 28.80
C GLU A 201 2.60 8.73 27.56
N ARG A 202 1.56 8.59 26.72
CA ARG A 202 1.33 9.39 25.53
C ARG A 202 1.13 10.86 25.88
N GLU A 203 0.24 11.16 26.84
CA GLU A 203 -0.05 12.52 27.31
C GLU A 203 1.18 13.20 27.89
N LYS A 204 1.92 12.50 28.75
CA LYS A 204 3.13 13.03 29.36
C LYS A 204 4.20 13.35 28.31
N TRP A 205 4.49 12.41 27.42
CA TRP A 205 5.58 12.55 26.47
C TRP A 205 5.26 13.54 25.33
N LEU A 206 4.11 13.39 24.67
CA LEU A 206 3.73 14.32 23.59
C LEU A 206 3.44 15.73 24.13
N GLY A 207 2.89 15.85 25.34
CA GLY A 207 2.67 17.13 26.00
C GLY A 207 3.98 17.88 26.31
N GLN A 208 5.08 17.17 26.59
CA GLN A 208 6.42 17.79 26.69
C GLN A 208 6.91 18.24 25.32
N ILE A 209 6.74 17.40 24.30
CA ILE A 209 7.17 17.71 22.92
C ILE A 209 6.48 18.96 22.36
N ILE A 210 5.18 19.11 22.56
CA ILE A 210 4.41 20.25 22.04
C ILE A 210 4.87 21.57 22.67
N ARG A 211 5.16 21.55 23.98
CA ARG A 211 5.65 22.72 24.73
C ARG A 211 7.11 23.06 24.41
N GLY A 212 7.92 22.06 24.07
CA GLY A 212 9.33 22.26 23.73
C GLY A 212 9.55 23.06 22.44
N GLU A 213 10.66 23.77 22.34
CA GLU A 213 11.02 24.57 21.16
C GLU A 213 11.84 23.81 20.11
N SER A 214 12.30 22.60 20.45
CA SER A 214 13.24 21.81 19.63
C SER A 214 12.64 21.19 18.36
N LEU A 215 11.31 21.16 18.24
CA LEU A 215 10.62 20.60 17.07
C LEU A 215 9.89 21.66 16.26
N GLY A 216 9.87 21.44 14.94
CA GLY A 216 9.16 22.31 14.00
C GLY A 216 7.63 22.20 14.13
N PRO A 217 6.88 23.17 13.56
CA PRO A 217 5.42 23.23 13.68
C PRO A 217 4.70 21.94 13.25
N MET A 218 5.12 21.34 12.13
CA MET A 218 4.52 20.11 11.61
C MET A 218 4.63 18.92 12.57
N ASP A 219 5.73 18.83 13.31
CA ASP A 219 5.93 17.73 14.26
C ASP A 219 5.06 17.95 15.51
N LYS A 220 4.89 19.20 15.94
CA LYS A 220 3.95 19.55 17.00
C LYS A 220 2.49 19.31 16.61
N TRP A 221 2.11 19.59 15.36
CA TRP A 221 0.78 19.29 14.85
C TRP A 221 0.51 17.79 14.82
N MET A 222 1.48 16.99 14.35
CA MET A 222 1.40 15.53 14.42
C MET A 222 1.21 15.05 15.86
N ALA A 223 2.03 15.54 16.80
CA ALA A 223 1.91 15.19 18.21
C ALA A 223 0.53 15.56 18.79
N LYS A 224 0.01 16.74 18.45
CA LYS A 224 -1.33 17.19 18.90
C LYS A 224 -2.44 16.33 18.30
N TRP A 225 -2.36 15.99 17.02
CA TRP A 225 -3.32 15.12 16.35
C TRP A 225 -3.35 13.72 16.98
N VAL A 226 -2.18 13.14 17.30
CA VAL A 226 -2.09 11.85 18.00
C VAL A 226 -2.61 11.93 19.44
N LEU A 227 -2.36 13.03 20.17
CA LEU A 227 -2.95 13.23 21.51
C LEU A 227 -4.48 13.24 21.48
N ASN A 228 -5.07 13.83 20.44
CA ASN A 228 -6.50 13.90 20.24
C ASN A 228 -7.13 12.58 19.78
N GLY A 229 -6.36 11.48 19.77
CA GLY A 229 -6.84 10.16 19.36
C GLY A 229 -6.72 9.87 17.87
N ALA A 230 -5.93 10.66 17.13
CA ALA A 230 -5.72 10.48 15.69
C ALA A 230 -7.04 10.37 14.90
N PRO A 231 -7.96 11.34 15.04
CA PRO A 231 -9.27 11.26 14.40
C PRO A 231 -9.13 11.22 12.87
N ASP A 232 -9.90 10.32 12.23
CA ASP A 232 -9.95 10.16 10.77
C ASP A 232 -10.67 11.35 10.10
N GLU A 233 -11.57 12.01 10.82
CA GLU A 233 -12.28 13.21 10.38
C GLU A 233 -11.78 14.43 11.16
N PHE A 234 -11.43 15.49 10.43
CA PHE A 234 -11.17 16.78 11.07
C PHE A 234 -12.51 17.36 11.52
N PRO A 235 -12.69 17.74 12.80
CA PRO A 235 -13.84 18.52 13.18
C PRO A 235 -13.77 19.84 12.41
N ILE A 236 -14.62 19.98 11.40
CA ILE A 236 -14.88 21.27 10.77
C ILE A 236 -15.50 22.10 11.88
N ALA A 237 -14.74 23.05 12.42
CA ALA A 237 -15.31 24.00 13.37
C ALA A 237 -16.36 24.81 12.59
N ASP A 238 -17.63 24.65 12.98
CA ASP A 238 -18.70 25.51 12.50
C ASP A 238 -18.28 26.97 12.72
N GLY A 239 -18.10 27.70 11.62
CA GLY A 239 -17.81 29.15 11.66
C GLY A 239 -16.40 29.60 11.27
N LEU A 240 -15.62 28.81 10.52
CA LEU A 240 -14.52 29.40 9.74
C LEU A 240 -15.12 30.26 8.62
N PRO A 241 -14.90 31.60 8.62
CA PRO A 241 -15.35 32.43 7.51
C PRO A 241 -14.43 32.14 6.33
N PHE A 242 -14.96 31.50 5.30
CA PHE A 242 -14.41 31.59 3.96
C PHE A 242 -14.94 32.86 3.29
#